data_AF-A0A256ZUQ9-F1
#
_entry.id   AF-A0A256ZUQ9-F1
#
_cell.length_a   1.000
_cell.length_b   1.000
_cell.length_c   1.000
_cell.angle_alpha   90.00
_cell.angle_beta   90.00
_cell.angle_gamma   90.00
#
_symmetry.space_group_name_H-M   'P 1'
#
loop_
_entity.id
_entity.type
_entity.pdbx_description
1 polymer ?
#
loop_
_entity_poly.entity_id
_entity_poly.type
_entity_poly.pdbx_seq_one_letter_code
_entity_poly.pdbx_strand_id
1 'polypeptide(L)'
;MQVLGLIGGFLGVLLFTHPRILGTCSVYGVFLALGGSLMASVYFIIGRVVRRKIGLLEYVVPTYSFASLTLFLYAVVVGENLIGYPPRTFMYFILLALLPMIGGHTVMNYLLRFLKASIVTSIALGEPVGASLLAYYILGQEIGWSRALAMGVVLFSLALVISSGAEERYS
;
A
#
# COMPACT_ATOMS: atom_id res chain seq x y z
N MET A 1 -9.61 10.83 -18.23
CA MET A 1 -9.36 9.37 -18.09
C MET A 1 -8.78 8.98 -16.74
N GLN A 2 -7.84 9.73 -16.16
CA GLN A 2 -7.22 9.40 -14.87
C GLN A 2 -8.22 9.21 -13.70
N VAL A 3 -9.21 10.11 -13.55
CA VAL A 3 -10.22 10.02 -12.49
C VAL A 3 -11.11 8.77 -12.65
N LEU A 4 -11.47 8.42 -13.89
CA LEU A 4 -12.23 7.21 -14.19
C LEU A 4 -11.44 5.95 -13.81
N GLY A 5 -10.14 5.92 -14.10
CA GLY A 5 -9.25 4.84 -13.67
C GLY A 5 -9.15 4.73 -12.15
N LEU A 6 -9.05 5.85 -11.42
CA LEU A 6 -9.04 5.84 -9.96
C LEU A 6 -10.36 5.29 -9.36
N ILE A 7 -11.51 5.74 -9.89
CA ILE A 7 -12.82 5.25 -9.46
C ILE A 7 -12.97 3.76 -9.76
N GLY A 8 -12.60 3.33 -10.98
CA GLY A 8 -12.63 1.93 -11.38
C GLY A 8 -11.73 1.05 -10.51
N GLY A 9 -10.52 1.52 -10.18
CA GLY A 9 -9.59 0.80 -9.33
C GLY A 9 -10.11 0.65 -7.90
N PHE A 10 -10.67 1.73 -7.34
CA PHE A 10 -11.29 1.71 -6.02
C PHE A 10 -12.49 0.75 -5.96
N LEU A 11 -13.37 0.79 -6.97
CA LEU A 11 -14.48 -0.16 -7.09
C LEU A 11 -14.00 -1.60 -7.25
N GLY A 12 -12.94 -1.82 -8.04
CA GLY A 12 -12.32 -3.13 -8.21
C GLY A 12 -11.80 -3.70 -6.89
N VAL A 13 -11.12 -2.89 -6.08
CA VAL A 13 -10.64 -3.31 -4.75
C VAL A 13 -11.81 -3.55 -3.79
N LEU A 14 -12.86 -2.73 -3.82
CA LEU A 14 -14.08 -2.95 -3.03
C LEU A 14 -14.76 -4.27 -3.39
N LEU A 15 -14.89 -4.57 -4.68
CA LEU A 15 -15.43 -5.85 -5.14
C LEU A 15 -14.55 -7.01 -4.69
N PHE A 16 -13.23 -6.85 -4.77
CA PHE A 16 -12.26 -7.85 -4.33
C PHE A 16 -12.37 -8.16 -2.83
N THR A 17 -12.49 -7.14 -1.99
CA THR A 17 -12.55 -7.32 -0.52
C THR A 17 -13.89 -7.87 -0.04
N HIS A 18 -14.94 -7.82 -0.87
CA HIS A 18 -16.31 -8.22 -0.51
C HIS A 18 -16.69 -7.72 0.90
N PRO A 19 -16.65 -6.40 1.15
CA PRO A 19 -16.92 -5.86 2.48
C PRO A 19 -18.30 -6.34 2.92
N ARG A 20 -18.37 -6.99 4.08
CA ARG A 20 -19.66 -7.38 4.67
C ARG A 20 -20.34 -6.13 5.21
N ILE A 21 -21.10 -5.47 4.34
CA ILE A 21 -21.84 -4.24 4.67
C ILE A 21 -22.92 -4.51 5.74
N LEU A 22 -23.40 -5.76 5.82
CA LEU A 22 -24.48 -6.19 6.72
C LEU A 22 -24.00 -6.97 7.96
N GLY A 23 -22.70 -6.96 8.27
CA GLY A 23 -22.13 -7.59 9.47
C GLY A 23 -21.98 -6.62 10.65
N THR A 24 -21.49 -7.11 11.79
CA THR A 24 -21.08 -6.28 12.94
C THR A 24 -19.82 -5.48 12.60
N CYS A 25 -19.98 -4.35 11.90
CA CYS A 25 -18.86 -3.47 11.59
C CYS A 25 -18.48 -2.67 12.85
N SER A 26 -17.23 -2.80 13.31
CA SER A 26 -16.74 -2.01 14.44
C SER A 26 -16.60 -0.55 14.02
N VAL A 27 -17.47 0.32 14.54
CA VAL A 27 -17.44 1.77 14.28
C VAL A 27 -16.06 2.35 14.62
N TYR A 28 -15.44 1.87 15.70
CA TYR A 28 -14.08 2.24 16.09
C TYR A 28 -13.05 1.87 15.01
N GLY A 29 -13.14 0.68 14.44
CA GLY A 29 -12.29 0.23 13.34
C GLY A 29 -12.45 1.10 12.09
N VAL A 30 -13.68 1.54 11.77
CA VAL A 30 -13.92 2.46 10.65
C VAL A 30 -13.22 3.80 10.87
N PHE A 31 -13.31 4.38 12.06
CA PHE A 31 -12.60 5.62 12.38
C PHE A 31 -11.08 5.47 12.32
N LEU A 32 -10.54 4.35 12.82
CA LEU A 32 -9.11 4.06 12.72
C LEU A 32 -8.65 3.93 11.26
N ALA A 33 -9.41 3.23 10.41
CA ALA A 33 -9.10 3.07 9.00
C ALA A 33 -9.12 4.42 8.25
N LEU A 34 -10.11 5.27 8.54
CA LEU A 34 -10.18 6.63 8.00
C LEU A 34 -8.97 7.46 8.44
N GLY A 35 -8.63 7.43 9.73
CA GLY A 35 -7.44 8.10 10.28
C GLY A 35 -6.16 7.64 9.59
N GLY A 36 -5.97 6.33 9.45
CA GLY A 36 -4.82 5.75 8.75
C GLY A 36 -4.73 6.20 7.28
N SER A 37 -5.85 6.19 6.56
CA SER A 37 -5.91 6.63 5.16
C SER A 37 -5.59 8.12 4.99
N LEU A 38 -6.02 8.96 5.93
CA LEU A 38 -5.72 10.39 5.96
C LEU A 38 -4.23 10.63 6.20
N MET A 39 -3.65 9.96 7.20
CA MET A 39 -2.21 10.06 7.50
C MET A 39 -1.35 9.58 6.32
N ALA A 40 -1.72 8.48 5.68
CA ALA A 40 -1.04 7.99 4.47
C ALA A 40 -1.12 9.01 3.33
N SER A 41 -2.28 9.63 3.11
CA SER A 41 -2.47 10.65 2.09
C SER A 41 -1.58 11.88 2.35
N VAL A 42 -1.57 12.37 3.59
CA VAL A 42 -0.70 13.48 4.01
C VAL A 42 0.77 13.13 3.81
N TYR A 43 1.19 11.92 4.20
CA TYR A 43 2.54 11.41 4.00
C TYR A 43 2.97 11.47 2.53
N PHE A 44 2.17 10.95 1.60
CA PHE A 44 2.51 10.95 0.17
C PHE A 44 2.50 12.35 -0.44
N ILE A 45 1.61 13.25 0.02
CA ILE A 45 1.57 14.65 -0.44
C ILE A 45 2.83 15.39 0.03
N ILE A 46 3.19 15.31 1.30
CA ILE A 46 4.41 15.93 1.86
C ILE A 46 5.64 15.31 1.18
N GLY A 47 5.68 13.98 1.08
CA GLY A 47 6.75 13.24 0.42
C GLY A 47 6.99 13.72 -0.99
N ARG A 48 5.93 13.97 -1.76
CA ARG A 48 6.04 14.53 -3.12
C ARG A 48 6.72 15.89 -3.16
N VAL A 49 6.40 16.78 -2.22
CA VAL A 49 7.00 18.13 -2.14
C VAL A 49 8.48 18.04 -1.76
N VAL A 50 8.80 17.22 -0.76
CA VAL A 50 10.15 17.07 -0.21
C VAL A 50 11.07 16.32 -1.19
N ARG A 51 10.61 15.21 -1.79
CA ARG A 51 11.38 14.37 -2.73
C ARG A 51 11.79 15.08 -4.02
N ARG A 52 11.20 16.24 -4.33
CA ARG A 52 11.65 17.11 -5.44
C ARG A 52 12.96 17.84 -5.13
N LYS A 53 13.30 18.01 -3.85
CA LYS A 53 14.44 18.82 -3.39
C LYS A 53 15.60 18.00 -2.83
N ILE A 54 15.34 16.79 -2.32
CA ILE A 54 16.36 15.98 -1.62
C ILE A 54 16.57 14.59 -2.24
N GLY A 55 17.67 13.92 -1.87
CA GLY A 55 17.99 12.56 -2.26
C GLY A 55 17.01 11.50 -1.72
N LEU A 56 17.00 10.29 -2.31
CA LEU A 56 16.09 9.22 -1.90
C LEU A 56 16.43 8.73 -0.49
N LEU A 57 17.69 8.40 -0.26
CA LEU A 57 18.18 7.92 1.04
C LEU A 57 18.02 8.98 2.13
N GLU A 58 18.29 10.25 1.80
CA GLU A 58 18.07 11.40 2.69
C GLU A 58 16.61 11.53 3.14
N TYR A 59 15.66 11.06 2.34
CA TYR A 59 14.25 11.03 2.70
C TYR A 59 13.85 9.76 3.46
N VAL A 60 14.21 8.58 2.95
CA VAL A 60 13.70 7.31 3.51
C VAL A 60 14.37 6.94 4.83
N VAL A 61 15.65 7.24 5.04
CA VAL A 61 16.35 6.86 6.27
C VAL A 61 15.75 7.54 7.51
N PRO A 62 15.54 8.87 7.54
CA PRO A 62 14.88 9.53 8.68
C PRO A 62 13.43 9.06 8.84
N THR A 63 12.70 8.93 7.73
CA THR A 63 11.29 8.52 7.73
C THR A 63 11.11 7.13 8.36
N TYR A 64 11.92 6.15 7.92
CA TYR A 64 11.83 4.78 8.42
C TYR A 64 12.36 4.65 9.84
N SER A 65 13.40 5.40 10.20
CA SER A 65 13.89 5.46 11.58
C SER A 65 12.82 5.99 12.53
N PHE A 66 12.13 7.08 12.17
CA PHE A 66 11.08 7.66 13.00
C PHE A 66 9.85 6.74 13.11
N ALA A 67 9.44 6.12 12.00
CA ALA A 67 8.36 5.15 11.99
C ALA A 67 8.68 3.93 12.87
N SER A 68 9.89 3.38 12.74
CA SER A 68 10.36 2.25 13.56
C SER A 68 10.41 2.62 15.05
N LEU A 69 10.94 3.78 15.41
CA LEU A 69 10.99 4.25 16.79
C LEU A 69 9.60 4.45 17.39
N THR A 70 8.69 5.06 16.62
CA THR A 70 7.30 5.29 17.07
C THR A 70 6.57 3.97 17.31
N LEU A 71 6.69 3.02 16.37
CA LEU A 71 6.10 1.68 16.52
C LEU A 71 6.73 0.90 17.68
N PHE A 72 8.04 1.01 17.87
CA PHE A 72 8.73 0.37 18.99
C PHE A 72 8.24 0.91 20.33
N LEU A 73 8.17 2.24 20.50
CA LEU A 73 7.66 2.86 21.72
C LEU A 73 6.20 2.48 21.97
N TYR A 74 5.37 2.47 20.94
CA TYR A 74 3.98 2.03 21.04
C TYR A 74 3.88 0.57 21.51
N ALA A 75 4.65 -0.34 20.92
CA ALA A 75 4.68 -1.74 21.31
C ALA A 75 5.10 -1.94 22.78
N VAL A 76 6.10 -1.18 23.24
CA VAL A 76 6.54 -1.19 24.65
C VAL A 76 5.44 -0.69 25.58
N VAL A 77 4.76 0.41 25.24
CA VAL A 77 3.68 0.99 26.07
C VAL A 77 2.48 0.06 26.19
N VAL A 78 2.14 -0.67 25.12
CA VAL A 78 1.04 -1.65 25.11
C VAL A 78 1.45 -2.97 25.77
N GLY A 79 2.75 -3.20 25.99
CA GLY A 79 3.26 -4.43 26.60
C GLY A 79 3.31 -5.62 25.64
N GLU A 80 3.48 -5.36 24.36
CA GLU A 80 3.57 -6.39 23.32
C GLU A 80 4.84 -7.23 23.45
N ASN A 81 4.75 -8.51 23.08
CA ASN A 81 5.92 -9.38 23.07
C ASN A 81 6.82 -9.04 21.87
N LEU A 82 8.07 -8.68 22.14
CA LEU A 82 9.05 -8.28 21.10
C LEU A 82 10.00 -9.41 20.69
N ILE A 83 10.30 -10.35 21.59
CA ILE A 83 11.42 -11.31 21.42
C ILE A 83 10.97 -12.77 21.54
N GLY A 84 9.87 -13.04 22.23
CA GLY A 84 9.39 -14.39 22.53
C GLY A 84 8.72 -15.13 21.35
N TYR A 85 9.15 -14.86 20.12
CA TYR A 85 8.68 -15.58 18.92
C TYR A 85 9.64 -16.70 18.53
N PRO A 86 9.16 -17.76 17.84
CA PRO A 86 10.03 -18.77 17.26
C PRO A 86 11.06 -18.17 16.28
N PRO A 87 12.27 -18.74 16.14
CA PRO A 87 13.30 -18.24 15.21
C PRO A 87 12.81 -18.07 13.77
N ARG A 88 11.91 -18.96 13.31
CA ARG A 88 11.30 -18.89 11.98
C ARG A 88 10.48 -17.61 11.76
N THR A 89 9.87 -17.07 12.81
CA THR A 89 9.08 -15.82 12.73
C THR A 89 9.97 -14.62 12.46
N PHE A 90 11.17 -14.57 13.04
CA PHE A 90 12.13 -13.51 12.76
C PHE A 90 12.57 -13.50 11.30
N MET A 91 12.68 -14.67 10.67
CA MET A 91 12.93 -14.75 9.22
C MET A 91 11.81 -14.07 8.42
N TYR A 92 10.55 -14.26 8.81
CA TYR A 92 9.42 -13.57 8.15
C TYR A 92 9.41 -12.07 8.42
N PHE A 93 9.75 -11.63 9.63
CA PHE A 93 9.88 -10.20 9.94
C PHE A 93 10.97 -9.53 9.08
N ILE A 94 12.12 -10.18 8.92
CA ILE A 94 13.19 -9.71 8.03
C ILE A 94 12.69 -9.66 6.59
N LEU A 95 11.98 -10.69 6.12
CA LEU A 95 11.45 -10.73 4.76
C LEU A 95 10.43 -9.60 4.51
N LEU A 96 9.53 -9.33 5.46
CA LEU A 96 8.58 -8.22 5.41
C LEU A 96 9.29 -6.85 5.46
N ALA A 97 10.34 -6.72 6.27
CA ALA A 97 11.11 -5.49 6.34
C ALA A 97 11.87 -5.21 5.03
N LEU A 98 12.43 -6.24 4.39
CA LEU A 98 13.23 -6.07 3.17
C LEU A 98 12.36 -5.92 1.91
N LEU A 99 11.35 -6.79 1.73
CA LEU A 99 10.59 -6.87 0.48
C LEU A 99 9.51 -5.79 0.37
N PRO A 100 8.35 -5.87 1.08
CA PRO A 100 7.31 -4.86 0.94
C PRO A 100 7.71 -3.52 1.55
N MET A 101 8.40 -3.52 2.69
CA MET A 101 8.73 -2.28 3.38
C MET A 101 9.86 -1.50 2.69
N ILE A 102 11.10 -2.01 2.74
CA ILE A 102 12.23 -1.33 2.10
C ILE A 102 12.09 -1.37 0.58
N GLY A 103 11.82 -2.51 -0.04
CA GLY A 103 11.67 -2.59 -1.49
C GLY A 103 10.48 -1.78 -2.00
N GLY A 104 9.26 -2.21 -1.64
CA GLY A 104 8.00 -1.63 -2.13
C GLY A 104 7.87 -0.14 -1.85
N HIS A 105 7.89 0.28 -0.57
CA HIS A 105 7.67 1.69 -0.25
C HIS A 105 8.82 2.60 -0.69
N THR A 106 10.06 2.12 -0.78
CA THR A 106 11.16 2.95 -1.32
C THR A 106 10.97 3.21 -2.80
N VAL A 107 10.49 2.23 -3.58
CA VAL A 107 10.14 2.43 -5.00
C VAL A 107 9.03 3.49 -5.12
N MET A 108 8.00 3.42 -4.29
CA MET A 108 6.93 4.43 -4.27
C MET A 108 7.49 5.82 -3.95
N ASN A 109 8.34 5.94 -2.92
CA ASN A 109 9.01 7.19 -2.55
C ASN A 109 9.99 7.71 -3.61
N TYR A 110 10.62 6.82 -4.36
CA TYR A 110 11.43 7.16 -5.51
C TYR A 110 10.57 7.77 -6.61
N LEU A 111 9.44 7.13 -6.93
CA LEU A 111 8.51 7.58 -7.97
C LEU A 111 7.86 8.92 -7.64
N LEU A 112 7.69 9.30 -6.36
CA LEU A 112 7.16 10.62 -5.96
C LEU A 112 7.97 11.80 -6.52
N ARG A 113 9.26 11.61 -6.82
CA ARG A 113 10.08 12.66 -7.47
C ARG A 113 9.61 12.94 -8.89
N PHE A 114 9.10 11.92 -9.59
CA PHE A 114 8.77 11.98 -11.01
C PHE A 114 7.27 12.06 -11.26
N LEU A 115 6.45 11.33 -10.50
CA LEU A 115 5.03 11.16 -10.78
C LEU A 115 4.14 11.98 -9.84
N LYS A 116 2.85 12.08 -10.19
CA LYS A 116 1.82 12.62 -9.30
C LYS A 116 1.62 11.66 -8.13
N ALA A 117 1.35 12.20 -6.93
CA ALA A 117 1.06 11.38 -5.75
C ALA A 117 -0.13 10.45 -6.03
N SER A 118 -1.15 10.92 -6.74
CA SER A 118 -2.31 10.11 -7.18
C SER A 118 -1.92 8.88 -8.02
N ILE A 119 -0.97 9.04 -8.95
CA ILE A 119 -0.47 7.93 -9.78
C ILE A 119 0.31 6.96 -8.89
N VAL A 120 1.22 7.47 -8.06
CA VAL A 120 2.01 6.62 -7.14
C VAL A 120 1.10 5.83 -6.22
N THR A 121 0.16 6.48 -5.51
CA THR A 121 -0.75 5.80 -4.59
C THR A 121 -1.69 4.84 -5.30
N SER A 122 -2.04 5.09 -6.57
CA SER A 122 -2.88 4.16 -7.33
C SER A 122 -2.21 2.79 -7.50
N ILE A 123 -0.88 2.71 -7.62
CA ILE A 123 -0.14 1.45 -7.77
C ILE A 123 -0.40 0.50 -6.58
N ALA A 124 -0.64 1.05 -5.38
CA ALA A 124 -0.97 0.26 -4.20
C ALA A 124 -2.31 -0.50 -4.35
N LEU A 125 -3.23 -0.04 -5.22
CA LEU A 125 -4.46 -0.78 -5.54
C LEU A 125 -4.16 -2.13 -6.19
N GLY A 126 -2.97 -2.33 -6.76
CA GLY A 126 -2.49 -3.59 -7.31
C GLY A 126 -1.96 -4.58 -6.27
N GLU A 127 -1.70 -4.16 -5.03
CA GLU A 127 -1.18 -5.04 -3.98
C GLU A 127 -2.08 -6.26 -3.71
N PRO A 128 -3.42 -6.16 -3.63
CA PRO A 128 -4.29 -7.32 -3.46
C PRO A 128 -4.17 -8.32 -4.61
N VAL A 129 -3.94 -7.84 -5.84
CA VAL A 129 -3.75 -8.68 -7.03
C VAL A 129 -2.44 -9.46 -6.89
N GLY A 130 -1.34 -8.78 -6.59
CA GLY A 130 -0.04 -9.41 -6.37
C GLY A 130 -0.06 -10.40 -5.20
N ALA A 131 -0.66 -10.02 -4.08
CA ALA A 131 -0.82 -10.87 -2.90
C ALA A 131 -1.63 -12.13 -3.21
N SER A 132 -2.69 -12.02 -4.02
CA SER A 132 -3.51 -13.17 -4.44
C SER A 132 -2.72 -14.15 -5.31
N LEU A 133 -1.92 -13.64 -6.24
CA LEU A 133 -1.07 -14.48 -7.09
C LEU A 133 0.00 -15.19 -6.24
N LEU A 134 0.65 -14.48 -5.32
CA LEU A 134 1.60 -15.10 -4.40
C LEU A 134 0.92 -16.16 -3.52
N ALA A 135 -0.28 -15.90 -3.00
CA ALA A 135 -1.03 -16.87 -2.22
C ALA A 135 -1.42 -18.11 -3.03
N TYR A 136 -1.76 -17.95 -4.31
CA TYR A 136 -2.01 -19.08 -5.20
C TYR A 136 -0.76 -19.94 -5.39
N TYR A 137 0.38 -19.34 -5.74
CA TYR A 137 1.60 -20.10 -6.03
C TYR A 137 2.31 -20.66 -4.79
N ILE A 138 2.35 -19.90 -3.69
CA ILE A 138 3.14 -20.26 -2.50
C ILE A 138 2.29 -21.02 -1.48
N LEU A 139 1.02 -20.62 -1.30
CA LEU A 139 0.13 -21.18 -0.28
C LEU A 139 -0.89 -22.18 -0.86
N GLY A 140 -0.93 -22.34 -2.19
CA GLY A 140 -1.88 -23.23 -2.86
C GLY A 140 -3.34 -22.77 -2.73
N GLN A 141 -3.58 -21.48 -2.48
CA GLN A 141 -4.94 -20.97 -2.30
C GLN A 141 -5.64 -20.75 -3.63
N GLU A 142 -6.85 -21.28 -3.80
CA GLU A 142 -7.63 -21.09 -5.02
C GLU A 142 -8.16 -19.66 -5.18
N ILE A 143 -8.07 -19.13 -6.41
CA ILE A 143 -8.64 -17.84 -6.78
C ILE A 143 -10.00 -18.10 -7.43
N GLY A 144 -11.06 -17.83 -6.69
CA GLY A 144 -12.43 -17.91 -7.21
C GLY A 144 -12.67 -16.91 -8.35
N TRP A 145 -13.60 -17.25 -9.24
CA TRP A 145 -13.91 -16.47 -10.46
C TRP A 145 -14.24 -15.00 -10.18
N SER A 146 -15.02 -14.72 -9.12
CA SER A 146 -15.37 -13.34 -8.74
C SER A 146 -14.14 -12.50 -8.39
N ARG A 147 -13.17 -13.08 -7.67
CA ARG A 147 -11.92 -12.42 -7.30
C ARG A 147 -11.03 -12.20 -8.51
N ALA A 148 -10.96 -13.17 -9.42
CA ALA A 148 -10.22 -13.04 -10.68
C ALA A 148 -10.77 -11.91 -11.55
N LEU A 149 -12.10 -11.76 -11.66
CA LEU A 149 -12.72 -10.63 -12.35
C LEU A 149 -12.39 -9.30 -11.69
N ALA A 150 -12.48 -9.20 -10.35
CA ALA A 150 -12.12 -7.99 -9.62
C ALA A 150 -10.64 -7.61 -9.83
N MET A 151 -9.74 -8.59 -9.83
CA MET A 151 -8.32 -8.39 -10.17
C MET A 151 -8.15 -7.81 -11.58
N GLY A 152 -8.90 -8.32 -12.56
CA GLY A 152 -8.90 -7.80 -13.93
C GLY A 152 -9.34 -6.33 -14.00
N VAL A 153 -10.40 -5.97 -13.28
CA VAL A 153 -10.88 -4.57 -13.18
C VAL A 153 -9.82 -3.66 -12.57
N VAL A 154 -9.14 -4.10 -11.51
CA VAL A 154 -8.06 -3.35 -10.87
C VAL A 154 -6.89 -3.12 -11.83
N LEU A 155 -6.44 -4.17 -12.52
CA LEU A 155 -5.32 -4.07 -13.48
C LEU A 155 -5.66 -3.17 -14.66
N PHE A 156 -6.87 -3.28 -15.21
CA PHE A 156 -7.33 -2.41 -16.29
C PHE A 156 -7.37 -0.94 -15.84
N SER A 157 -7.89 -0.70 -14.64
CA SER A 157 -7.98 0.63 -14.03
C SER A 157 -6.59 1.26 -13.81
N LEU A 158 -5.64 0.48 -13.31
CA LEU A 158 -4.24 0.87 -13.18
C LEU A 158 -3.62 1.25 -14.52
N ALA A 159 -3.84 0.45 -15.56
CA ALA A 159 -3.34 0.74 -16.90
C ALA A 159 -3.86 2.09 -17.42
N LEU A 160 -5.14 2.41 -17.19
CA LEU A 160 -5.72 3.71 -17.54
C LEU A 160 -5.13 4.89 -16.76
N VAL A 161 -4.86 4.72 -15.46
CA VAL A 161 -4.23 5.77 -14.64
C VAL A 161 -2.81 6.05 -15.10
N ILE A 162 -2.05 5.00 -15.43
CA ILE A 162 -0.66 5.12 -15.88
C ILE A 162 -0.59 5.73 -17.28
N SER A 163 -1.42 5.28 -18.23
CA SER A 163 -1.42 5.81 -19.60
C SER A 163 -1.79 7.29 -19.65
N SER A 164 -2.85 7.68 -18.92
CA SER A 164 -3.25 9.09 -18.83
C SER A 164 -2.22 9.97 -18.11
N GLY A 165 -1.49 9.42 -17.14
CA GLY A 165 -0.39 10.10 -16.48
C GLY A 165 0.83 10.33 -17.38
N ALA A 166 1.04 9.47 -18.38
CA ALA A 166 2.10 9.63 -19.38
C ALA A 166 1.74 10.76 -20.37
N GLU A 167 0.49 10.84 -20.83
CA GLU A 167 0.03 11.90 -21.73
C GLU A 167 0.17 13.31 -21.12
N GLU A 168 -0.19 13.48 -19.84
CA GLU A 168 -0.03 14.76 -19.13
C GLU A 168 1.42 15.24 -18.98
N ARG A 169 2.42 14.36 -19.18
CA ARG A 169 3.83 14.73 -19.07
C ARG A 169 4.45 15.14 -20.42
N TYR A 170 3.81 14.80 -21.52
CA TYR A 170 4.25 15.17 -22.88
C TYR A 170 3.46 16.36 -23.47
N SER A 171 2.50 16.89 -22.72
CA SER A 171 1.75 18.11 -23.07
C SER A 171 2.18 19.29 -22.22
#